data_AF-A0A1N6FAQ2-F1
#
_entry.id   AF-A0A1N6FAQ2-F1
#
_cell.length_a   1.000
_cell.length_b   1.000
_cell.length_c   1.000
_cell.angle_alpha   90.00
_cell.angle_beta   90.00
_cell.angle_gamma   90.00
#
_symmetry.space_group_name_H-M   'P 1'
#
loop_
_entity.id
_entity.type
_entity.pdbx_description
1 polymer ?
#
loop_
_entity_poly.entity_id
_entity_poly.type
_entity_poly.pdbx_seq_one_letter_code
_entity_poly.pdbx_strand_id
1 'polypeptide(L)'
;MSQMPLTHKRIARILGVSETTVKSYRRKFPDCIPVASKGKPIQFTEEALEVCRIIRDLFSSGLSVEETHVRLAELFDFISPPAFEEPEEENEVVEVVLPDDYKQAMSSLATSMVNLSLKQEQMLKKMSVIESRLQQLGLADVSAATPSSDPVLAELQALTERTEALWSAVSKLSSSDVTSEQDGSCQQFDEQAQKAKVHRLVPLREVISHDPPRKILTMPLLIQESEGVYTPLHGRGNSRITLNDLRASLMTHFVDEDAYTIRWSENNSGWQLDLLQERAQVPHNICLTMAQTSTLRGSVMVIKDMTTNGHEITPGALQDFISDVYSR
;
A
#
# COMPACT_ATOMS: atom_id res chain seq x y z
N MET A 1 -7.63 28.06 43.92
CA MET A 1 -6.61 27.46 43.02
C MET A 1 -7.05 27.72 41.60
N SER A 2 -6.24 28.42 40.80
CA SER A 2 -6.63 28.83 39.44
C SER A 2 -6.69 27.61 38.51
N GLN A 3 -7.88 27.07 38.28
CA GLN A 3 -8.09 26.00 37.29
C GLN A 3 -7.68 26.52 35.91
N MET A 4 -6.53 26.06 35.40
CA MET A 4 -6.12 26.36 34.03
C MET A 4 -7.15 25.74 33.07
N PRO A 5 -7.50 26.43 31.97
CA PRO A 5 -8.51 25.95 31.05
C PRO A 5 -8.07 24.62 30.42
N LEU A 6 -8.98 23.63 30.46
CA LEU A 6 -8.77 22.32 29.85
C LEU A 6 -8.82 22.48 28.33
N THR A 7 -7.67 22.65 27.70
CA THR A 7 -7.54 22.72 26.23
C THR A 7 -7.11 21.37 25.67
N HIS A 8 -7.21 21.18 24.35
CA HIS A 8 -6.69 19.98 23.67
C HIS A 8 -5.25 19.64 24.09
N LYS A 9 -4.39 20.66 24.16
CA LYS A 9 -2.99 20.52 24.58
C LYS A 9 -2.86 20.06 26.03
N ARG A 10 -3.77 20.47 26.91
CA ARG A 10 -3.76 20.07 28.32
C ARG A 10 -4.26 18.64 28.50
N ILE A 11 -5.37 18.27 27.85
CA ILE A 11 -5.89 16.89 27.86
C ILE A 11 -4.83 15.91 27.33
N ALA A 12 -4.19 16.24 26.21
CA ALA A 12 -3.12 15.45 25.63
C ALA A 12 -1.97 15.19 26.63
N ARG A 13 -1.53 16.25 27.33
CA ARG A 13 -0.47 16.15 28.36
C ARG A 13 -0.90 15.27 29.54
N ILE A 14 -2.13 15.39 30.01
CA ILE A 14 -2.63 14.61 31.16
C ILE A 14 -2.76 13.13 30.79
N LEU A 15 -3.26 12.83 29.58
CA LEU A 15 -3.48 11.46 29.12
C LEU A 15 -2.23 10.77 28.53
N GLY A 16 -1.12 11.50 28.36
CA GLY A 16 0.10 10.98 27.74
C GLY A 16 -0.06 10.69 26.24
N VAL A 17 -1.00 11.33 25.56
CA VAL A 17 -1.28 11.15 24.12
C VAL A 17 -0.94 12.42 23.35
N SER A 18 -0.87 12.34 22.02
CA SER A 18 -0.64 13.53 21.19
C SER A 18 -1.90 14.42 21.09
N GLU A 19 -1.70 15.72 20.82
CA GLU A 19 -2.82 16.65 20.61
C GLU A 19 -3.69 16.25 19.40
N THR A 20 -3.09 15.61 18.39
CA THR A 20 -3.80 15.09 17.22
C THR A 20 -4.71 13.92 17.57
N THR A 21 -4.35 13.08 18.54
CA THR A 21 -5.21 12.00 19.05
C THR A 21 -6.45 12.55 19.73
N VAL A 22 -6.31 13.56 20.60
CA VAL A 22 -7.45 14.22 21.26
C VAL A 22 -8.39 14.88 20.24
N LYS A 23 -7.83 15.52 19.20
CA LYS A 23 -8.62 16.05 18.07
C LYS A 23 -9.33 14.94 17.30
N SER A 24 -8.68 13.78 17.13
CA SER A 24 -9.28 12.62 16.48
C SER A 24 -10.45 12.05 17.27
N TYR A 25 -10.38 12.00 18.60
CA TYR A 25 -11.49 11.55 19.44
C TYR A 25 -12.74 12.41 19.22
N ARG A 26 -12.59 13.73 19.22
CA ARG A 26 -13.70 14.66 18.94
C ARG A 26 -14.29 14.53 17.53
N ARG A 27 -13.50 14.06 16.56
CA ARG A 27 -13.99 13.79 15.20
C ARG A 27 -14.74 12.47 15.10
N LYS A 28 -14.26 11.43 15.80
CA LYS A 28 -14.84 10.08 15.79
C LYS A 28 -16.08 9.95 16.66
N PHE A 29 -16.13 10.71 17.75
CA PHE A 29 -17.23 10.75 18.70
C PHE A 29 -17.76 12.18 18.77
N PRO A 30 -18.48 12.65 17.72
CA PRO A 30 -19.20 13.91 17.81
C PRO A 30 -20.18 13.83 18.97
N ASP A 31 -20.40 14.96 19.66
CA ASP A 31 -21.36 15.10 20.77
C ASP A 31 -21.06 14.32 22.07
N CYS A 32 -20.13 13.37 22.06
CA CYS A 32 -19.70 12.65 23.27
C CYS A 32 -18.74 13.44 24.17
N ILE A 33 -18.05 14.47 23.64
CA ILE A 33 -17.01 15.20 24.36
C ILE A 33 -17.52 16.61 24.72
N PRO A 34 -17.92 16.86 25.98
CA PRO A 34 -18.51 18.13 26.40
C PRO A 34 -17.50 19.29 26.37
N VAL A 35 -17.97 20.46 25.94
CA VAL A 35 -17.14 21.66 25.74
C VAL A 35 -17.67 22.77 26.65
N ALA A 36 -16.82 23.28 27.55
CA ALA A 36 -17.13 24.39 28.45
C ALA A 36 -17.22 25.74 27.73
N SER A 37 -16.37 25.95 26.72
CA SER A 37 -16.42 27.16 25.86
C SER A 37 -16.02 26.83 24.43
N LYS A 38 -16.91 27.18 23.49
CA LYS A 38 -16.70 27.03 22.03
C LYS A 38 -15.83 28.15 21.44
N GLY A 39 -15.35 29.09 22.26
CA GLY A 39 -14.42 30.14 21.83
C GLY A 39 -13.07 29.59 21.37
N LYS A 40 -12.25 30.41 20.71
CA LYS A 40 -10.84 30.09 20.49
C LYS A 40 -10.02 30.67 21.65
N PRO A 41 -9.30 29.87 22.44
CA PRO A 41 -9.13 28.41 22.38
C PRO A 41 -10.31 27.63 23.01
N ILE A 42 -10.65 26.48 22.41
CA ILE A 42 -11.73 25.60 22.88
C ILE A 42 -11.37 25.08 24.27
N GLN A 43 -12.28 25.25 25.22
CA GLN A 43 -12.15 24.76 26.59
C GLN A 43 -13.11 23.61 26.82
N PHE A 44 -12.61 22.52 27.37
CA PHE A 44 -13.35 21.33 27.73
C PHE A 44 -13.71 21.35 29.20
N THR A 45 -14.78 20.63 29.54
CA THR A 45 -15.14 20.38 30.94
C THR A 45 -14.26 19.27 31.52
N GLU A 46 -14.37 19.00 32.82
CA GLU A 46 -13.60 17.91 33.47
C GLU A 46 -14.10 16.54 33.02
N GLU A 47 -15.39 16.39 32.72
CA GLU A 47 -16.00 15.15 32.21
C GLU A 47 -15.41 14.75 30.85
N ALA A 48 -15.07 15.73 30.00
CA ALA A 48 -14.43 15.47 28.71
C ALA A 48 -13.04 14.80 28.84
N LEU A 49 -12.31 15.07 29.93
CA LEU A 49 -11.04 14.40 30.20
C LEU A 49 -11.28 12.92 30.52
N GLU A 50 -12.32 12.62 31.29
CA GLU A 50 -12.69 11.25 31.65
C GLU A 50 -13.17 10.47 30.43
N VAL A 51 -14.04 11.06 29.60
CA VAL A 51 -14.44 10.49 28.30
C VAL A 51 -13.22 10.17 27.43
N CYS A 52 -12.28 11.12 27.29
CA CYS A 52 -11.06 10.90 26.50
C CYS A 52 -10.14 9.82 27.09
N ARG A 53 -10.12 9.65 28.41
CA ARG A 53 -9.38 8.57 29.08
C ARG A 53 -9.97 7.21 28.74
N ILE A 54 -11.29 7.08 28.83
CA ILE A 54 -12.00 5.84 28.55
C ILE A 54 -11.87 5.47 27.07
N ILE A 55 -12.00 6.45 26.16
CA ILE A 55 -11.76 6.23 24.72
C ILE A 55 -10.35 5.67 24.47
N ARG A 56 -9.32 6.23 25.11
CA ARG A 56 -7.94 5.75 24.98
C ARG A 56 -7.81 4.29 25.44
N ASP A 57 -8.40 3.97 26.58
CA ASP A 57 -8.28 2.64 27.17
C ASP A 57 -9.06 1.61 26.32
N LEU A 58 -10.24 1.96 25.79
CA LEU A 58 -11.04 1.11 24.89
C LEU A 58 -10.35 0.83 23.54
N PHE A 59 -9.71 1.85 22.95
CA PHE A 59 -8.88 1.63 21.75
C PHE A 59 -7.63 0.80 22.05
N SER A 60 -7.08 0.90 23.25
CA SER A 60 -5.93 0.07 23.66
C SER A 60 -6.31 -1.40 23.81
N SER A 61 -7.57 -1.68 24.15
CA SER A 61 -8.16 -3.03 24.12
C SER A 61 -8.66 -3.49 22.74
N GLY A 62 -8.51 -2.68 21.69
CA GLY A 62 -8.82 -3.05 20.31
C GLY A 62 -10.29 -2.99 19.92
N LEU A 63 -11.15 -2.30 20.68
CA LEU A 63 -12.56 -2.14 20.33
C LEU A 63 -12.74 -1.26 19.08
N SER A 64 -13.81 -1.53 18.33
CA SER A 64 -14.21 -0.69 17.20
C SER A 64 -14.74 0.68 17.66
N VAL A 65 -14.94 1.60 16.71
CA VAL A 65 -15.49 2.93 17.03
C VAL A 65 -16.93 2.84 17.50
N GLU A 66 -17.72 1.95 16.89
CA GLU A 66 -19.13 1.70 17.21
C GLU A 66 -19.27 1.09 18.60
N GLU A 67 -18.50 0.04 18.90
CA GLU A 67 -18.50 -0.60 20.23
C GLU A 67 -18.05 0.38 21.32
N THR A 68 -17.03 1.20 21.03
CA THR A 68 -16.58 2.25 21.94
C THR A 68 -17.70 3.25 22.24
N HIS A 69 -18.52 3.61 21.24
CA HIS A 69 -19.63 4.55 21.44
C HIS A 69 -20.75 3.96 22.31
N VAL A 70 -21.08 2.68 22.13
CA VAL A 70 -22.05 1.98 22.99
C VAL A 70 -21.56 1.96 24.43
N ARG A 71 -20.29 1.59 24.64
CA ARG A 71 -19.67 1.59 25.98
C ARG A 71 -19.64 2.98 26.61
N LEU A 72 -19.42 4.03 25.83
CA LEU A 72 -19.49 5.39 26.33
C LEU A 72 -20.91 5.81 26.74
N ALA A 73 -21.93 5.39 25.98
CA ALA A 73 -23.33 5.67 26.32
C ALA A 73 -23.80 4.90 27.57
N GLU A 74 -23.26 3.71 27.84
CA GLU A 74 -23.50 2.99 29.11
C GLU A 74 -22.85 3.68 30.32
N LEU A 75 -21.72 4.37 30.11
CA LEU A 75 -20.92 4.97 31.18
C LEU A 75 -21.29 6.43 31.48
N PHE A 76 -21.88 7.13 30.52
CA PHE A 76 -22.19 8.55 30.63
C PHE A 76 -23.62 8.84 30.19
N ASP A 77 -24.49 9.22 31.14
CA ASP A 77 -25.91 9.49 30.90
C ASP A 77 -26.20 10.62 29.88
N PHE A 78 -25.24 11.52 29.67
CA PHE A 78 -25.36 12.63 28.71
C PHE A 78 -24.98 12.24 27.29
N ILE A 79 -24.41 11.04 27.08
CA ILE A 79 -24.09 10.52 25.76
C ILE A 79 -25.28 9.69 25.30
N SER A 80 -25.98 10.18 24.28
CA SER A 80 -27.03 9.39 23.65
C SER A 80 -26.40 8.10 23.09
N PRO A 81 -27.02 6.92 23.30
CA PRO A 81 -26.62 5.74 22.55
C PRO A 81 -26.64 6.08 21.06
N PRO A 82 -25.70 5.54 20.26
CA PRO A 82 -25.78 5.72 18.83
C PRO A 82 -27.13 5.14 18.42
N ALA A 83 -27.96 5.94 17.75
CA ALA A 83 -29.22 5.45 17.22
C ALA A 83 -28.89 4.38 16.20
N PHE A 84 -28.89 3.13 16.64
CA PHE A 84 -29.07 2.03 15.74
C PHE A 84 -30.48 2.24 15.18
N GLU A 85 -30.58 2.45 13.87
CA GLU A 85 -31.76 1.99 13.15
C GLU A 85 -31.79 0.48 13.34
N GLU A 86 -32.23 0.03 14.52
CA GLU A 86 -32.80 -1.30 14.65
C GLU A 86 -33.96 -1.30 13.67
N PRO A 87 -33.97 -2.15 12.62
CA PRO A 87 -35.14 -2.30 11.81
C PRO A 87 -36.24 -2.76 12.76
N GLU A 88 -37.16 -1.86 13.10
CA GLU A 88 -38.38 -2.21 13.79
C GLU A 88 -39.00 -3.36 13.01
N GLU A 89 -39.27 -4.46 13.71
CA GLU A 89 -40.06 -5.58 13.23
C GLU A 89 -41.50 -5.13 13.01
N GLU A 90 -41.73 -4.24 12.05
CA GLU A 90 -43.02 -4.09 11.41
C GLU A 90 -42.97 -4.91 10.13
N ASN A 91 -43.74 -6.00 10.15
CA ASN A 91 -44.03 -6.84 8.99
C ASN A 91 -44.76 -6.00 7.93
N GLU A 92 -44.02 -5.19 7.19
CA GLU A 92 -44.40 -4.79 5.84
C GLU A 92 -43.43 -5.49 4.91
N VAL A 93 -43.92 -6.56 4.28
CA VAL A 93 -43.17 -7.36 3.31
C VAL A 93 -42.94 -6.49 2.08
N VAL A 94 -41.95 -5.62 2.14
CA VAL A 94 -41.29 -5.10 0.94
C VAL A 94 -40.38 -6.24 0.51
N GLU A 95 -40.84 -7.00 -0.49
CA GLU A 95 -40.03 -7.97 -1.19
C GLU A 95 -38.84 -7.23 -1.80
N VAL A 96 -37.74 -7.14 -1.03
CA VAL A 96 -36.44 -6.78 -1.56
C VAL A 96 -36.03 -7.97 -2.41
N VAL A 97 -36.39 -7.89 -3.69
CA VAL A 97 -35.80 -8.72 -4.73
C VAL A 97 -34.31 -8.40 -4.70
N LEU A 98 -33.54 -9.19 -3.95
CA LEU A 98 -32.10 -9.22 -4.09
C LEU A 98 -31.83 -9.48 -5.58
N PRO A 99 -31.06 -8.61 -6.27
CA PRO A 99 -30.65 -8.85 -7.64
C PRO A 99 -30.14 -10.28 -7.77
N ASP A 100 -30.64 -11.03 -8.76
CA ASP A 100 -30.31 -12.45 -8.94
C ASP A 100 -28.79 -12.68 -9.01
N ASP A 101 -28.05 -11.68 -9.47
CA ASP A 101 -26.59 -11.63 -9.49
C ASP A 101 -25.95 -11.83 -8.11
N TYR A 102 -26.55 -11.31 -7.04
CA TYR A 102 -26.03 -11.47 -5.68
C TYR A 102 -26.26 -12.89 -5.14
N LYS A 103 -27.44 -13.47 -5.39
CA LYS A 103 -27.74 -14.86 -5.01
C LYS A 103 -26.83 -15.84 -5.77
N GLN A 104 -26.59 -15.56 -7.05
CA GLN A 104 -25.69 -16.35 -7.88
C GLN A 104 -24.23 -16.20 -7.46
N ALA A 105 -23.80 -14.99 -7.06
CA ALA A 105 -22.47 -14.75 -6.50
C ALA A 105 -22.26 -15.50 -5.18
N MET A 106 -23.24 -15.48 -4.27
CA MET A 106 -23.16 -16.22 -3.00
C MET A 106 -23.16 -17.74 -3.20
N SER A 107 -23.93 -18.24 -4.17
CA SER A 107 -23.93 -19.66 -4.56
C SER A 107 -22.58 -20.09 -5.18
N SER A 108 -22.01 -19.25 -6.05
CA SER A 108 -20.70 -19.46 -6.65
C SER A 108 -19.58 -19.44 -5.60
N LEU A 109 -19.64 -18.50 -4.64
CA LEU A 109 -18.72 -18.42 -3.52
C LEU A 109 -18.80 -19.68 -2.65
N ALA A 110 -20.00 -20.11 -2.26
CA ALA A 110 -20.21 -21.32 -1.48
C ALA A 110 -19.65 -22.56 -2.19
N THR A 111 -19.91 -22.68 -3.50
CA THR A 111 -19.40 -23.77 -4.34
C THR A 111 -17.87 -23.74 -4.44
N SER A 112 -17.28 -22.54 -4.58
CA SER A 112 -15.82 -22.34 -4.62
C SER A 112 -15.15 -22.72 -3.29
N MET A 113 -15.74 -22.35 -2.15
CA MET A 113 -15.22 -22.73 -0.82
C MET A 113 -15.27 -24.24 -0.58
N VAL A 114 -16.33 -24.91 -1.02
CA VAL A 114 -16.45 -26.38 -0.93
C VAL A 114 -15.40 -27.05 -1.81
N ASN A 115 -15.21 -26.57 -3.04
CA ASN A 115 -14.18 -27.09 -3.95
C ASN A 115 -12.75 -26.86 -3.44
N LEU A 116 -12.49 -25.71 -2.82
CA LEU A 116 -11.20 -25.41 -2.21
C LEU A 116 -10.92 -26.34 -1.02
N SER A 117 -11.91 -26.57 -0.16
CA SER A 117 -11.80 -27.50 0.97
C SER A 117 -11.52 -28.94 0.51
N LEU A 118 -12.22 -29.40 -0.52
CA LEU A 118 -11.98 -30.71 -1.14
C LEU A 118 -10.57 -30.82 -1.73
N LYS A 119 -10.08 -29.76 -2.39
CA LYS A 119 -8.70 -29.72 -2.93
C LYS A 119 -7.65 -29.73 -1.82
N GLN A 120 -7.89 -29.05 -0.70
CA GLN A 120 -7.01 -29.08 0.46
C GLN A 120 -6.92 -30.48 1.05
N GLU A 121 -8.05 -31.18 1.21
CA GLU A 121 -8.05 -32.56 1.71
C GLU A 121 -7.29 -33.51 0.76
N GLN A 122 -7.47 -33.34 -0.55
CA GLN A 122 -6.72 -34.12 -1.55
C GLN A 122 -5.23 -33.83 -1.52
N MET A 123 -4.82 -32.57 -1.33
CA MET A 123 -3.41 -32.20 -1.21
C MET A 123 -2.77 -32.83 0.03
N LEU A 124 -3.45 -32.76 1.17
CA LEU A 124 -2.96 -33.39 2.42
C LEU A 124 -2.80 -34.91 2.26
N LYS A 125 -3.75 -35.57 1.60
CA LYS A 125 -3.64 -37.00 1.26
C LYS A 125 -2.46 -37.29 0.33
N LYS A 126 -2.22 -36.45 -0.68
CA LYS A 126 -1.05 -36.61 -1.56
C LYS A 126 0.25 -36.38 -0.79
N MET A 127 0.28 -35.42 0.12
CA MET A 127 1.44 -35.11 0.95
C MET A 127 1.81 -36.26 1.88
N SER A 128 0.82 -36.92 2.53
CA SER A 128 1.09 -38.10 3.36
C SER A 128 1.54 -39.32 2.54
N VAL A 129 1.04 -39.47 1.30
CA VAL A 129 1.53 -40.50 0.37
C VAL A 129 2.97 -40.21 -0.07
N ILE A 130 3.33 -38.95 -0.32
CA ILE A 130 4.70 -38.55 -0.62
C ILE A 130 5.61 -38.80 0.59
N GLU A 131 5.19 -38.42 1.79
CA GLU A 131 5.93 -38.63 3.04
C GLU A 131 6.20 -40.12 3.28
N SER A 132 5.18 -40.97 3.16
CA SER A 132 5.33 -42.42 3.29
C SER A 132 6.23 -43.03 2.21
N ARG A 133 6.19 -42.54 0.96
CA ARG A 133 7.14 -42.95 -0.09
C ARG A 133 8.57 -42.48 0.19
N LEU A 134 8.76 -41.28 0.72
CA LEU A 134 10.07 -40.78 1.12
C LEU A 134 10.64 -41.57 2.31
N GLN A 135 9.79 -41.98 3.25
CA GLN A 135 10.17 -42.89 4.34
C GLN A 135 10.57 -44.27 3.81
N GLN A 136 9.81 -44.83 2.84
CA GLN A 136 10.16 -46.10 2.18
C GLN A 136 11.47 -46.03 1.40
N LEU A 137 11.83 -44.86 0.87
CA LEU A 137 13.10 -44.61 0.17
C LEU A 137 14.27 -44.27 1.12
N GLY A 138 14.04 -44.27 2.44
CA GLY A 138 15.10 -44.04 3.44
C GLY A 138 15.63 -42.60 3.51
N LEU A 139 14.95 -41.63 2.90
CA LEU A 139 15.38 -40.22 2.85
C LEU A 139 14.89 -39.38 4.05
N ALA A 140 14.13 -39.98 4.96
CA ALA A 140 13.54 -39.28 6.11
C ALA A 140 14.51 -39.11 7.30
N ASP A 141 15.70 -39.71 7.27
CA ASP A 141 16.61 -39.76 8.43
C ASP A 141 17.84 -38.84 8.33
N VAL A 142 17.68 -37.66 7.72
CA VAL A 142 18.72 -36.59 7.75
C VAL A 142 18.61 -35.74 9.03
N SER A 143 17.60 -35.97 9.87
CA SER A 143 17.46 -35.27 11.17
C SER A 143 18.18 -35.97 12.34
N ALA A 144 18.85 -37.10 12.13
CA ALA A 144 19.50 -37.88 13.19
C ALA A 144 21.03 -38.01 13.06
N ALA A 145 21.71 -37.10 12.35
CA ALA A 145 23.18 -37.08 12.29
C ALA A 145 23.78 -35.92 13.09
N THR A 146 24.53 -36.29 14.13
CA THR A 146 25.46 -35.47 14.92
C THR A 146 26.45 -34.64 14.08
N PRO A 147 27.03 -33.57 14.66
CA PRO A 147 27.82 -32.58 13.93
C PRO A 147 29.22 -33.12 13.60
N SER A 148 29.40 -33.61 12.38
CA SER A 148 30.73 -33.84 11.82
C SER A 148 30.88 -33.05 10.54
N SER A 149 31.53 -31.90 10.66
CA SER A 149 32.30 -31.17 9.64
C SER A 149 31.96 -31.53 8.20
N ASP A 150 30.80 -31.06 7.73
CA ASP A 150 30.45 -31.14 6.32
C ASP A 150 31.28 -30.07 5.56
N PRO A 151 32.20 -30.46 4.65
CA PRO A 151 33.04 -29.51 3.93
C PRO A 151 32.20 -28.50 3.13
N VAL A 152 30.97 -28.88 2.76
CA VAL A 152 30.03 -28.00 2.05
C VAL A 152 29.48 -26.91 2.96
N LEU A 153 29.20 -27.20 4.24
CA LEU A 153 28.79 -26.18 5.21
C LEU A 153 29.94 -25.23 5.56
N ALA A 154 31.18 -25.74 5.60
CA ALA A 154 32.37 -24.91 5.79
C ALA A 154 32.60 -23.96 4.59
N GLU A 155 32.40 -24.43 3.36
CA GLU A 155 32.46 -23.58 2.16
C GLU A 155 31.34 -22.54 2.14
N LEU A 156 30.12 -22.91 2.54
CA LEU A 156 29.00 -21.95 2.65
C LEU A 156 29.26 -20.89 3.72
N GLN A 157 29.81 -21.28 4.87
CA GLN A 157 30.20 -20.34 5.93
C GLN A 157 31.31 -19.39 5.46
N ALA A 158 32.35 -19.93 4.82
CA ALA A 158 33.43 -19.13 4.25
C ALA A 158 32.90 -18.18 3.15
N LEU A 159 31.93 -18.62 2.34
CA LEU A 159 31.30 -17.79 1.33
C LEU A 159 30.46 -16.68 1.96
N THR A 160 29.72 -16.96 3.05
CA THR A 160 28.97 -15.95 3.79
C THR A 160 29.86 -14.93 4.49
N GLU A 161 30.98 -15.36 5.09
CA GLU A 161 31.94 -14.43 5.70
C GLU A 161 32.59 -13.53 4.63
N ARG A 162 32.87 -14.09 3.45
CA ARG A 162 33.45 -13.33 2.33
C ARG A 162 32.47 -12.32 1.74
N THR A 163 31.19 -12.66 1.63
CA THR A 163 30.17 -11.72 1.18
C THR A 163 29.91 -10.64 2.23
N GLU A 164 29.90 -10.97 3.52
CA GLU A 164 29.77 -9.99 4.60
C GLU A 164 30.97 -9.02 4.67
N ALA A 165 32.19 -9.51 4.48
CA ALA A 165 33.39 -8.69 4.39
C ALA A 165 33.34 -7.73 3.18
N LEU A 166 32.84 -8.19 2.03
CA LEU A 166 32.62 -7.35 0.85
C LEU A 166 31.56 -6.27 1.11
N TRP A 167 30.43 -6.63 1.72
CA TRP A 167 29.40 -5.68 2.11
C TRP A 167 29.94 -4.62 3.09
N SER A 168 30.72 -5.02 4.09
CA SER A 168 31.40 -4.10 5.01
C SER A 168 32.34 -3.13 4.30
N ALA A 169 33.13 -3.62 3.32
CA ALA A 169 34.04 -2.78 2.56
C ALA A 169 33.29 -1.77 1.68
N VAL A 170 32.21 -2.20 1.01
CA VAL A 170 31.35 -1.35 0.19
C VAL A 170 30.63 -0.29 1.05
N SER A 171 30.17 -0.65 2.26
CA SER A 171 29.60 0.31 3.21
C SER A 171 30.61 1.32 3.74
N LYS A 172 31.88 0.95 3.90
CA LYS A 172 32.96 1.87 4.29
C LYS A 172 33.35 2.84 3.16
N LEU A 173 33.37 2.38 1.91
CA LEU A 173 33.61 3.27 0.75
C LEU A 173 32.49 4.29 0.54
N SER A 174 31.26 3.95 0.92
CA SER A 174 30.10 4.84 0.82
C SER A 174 29.96 5.82 1.99
N SER A 175 30.79 5.69 3.03
CA SER A 175 30.86 6.61 4.17
C SER A 175 32.14 7.46 4.19
N SER A 176 33.05 7.28 3.23
CA SER A 176 34.21 8.14 3.02
C SER A 176 34.02 9.06 1.81
N ASP A 177 33.09 9.99 1.90
CA ASP A 177 33.18 11.22 1.10
C ASP A 177 32.51 12.38 1.84
N VAL A 178 33.13 13.57 1.76
CA VAL A 178 32.87 14.83 2.49
C VAL A 178 33.81 15.12 3.68
N THR A 179 35.03 15.60 3.39
CA THR A 179 35.51 16.98 3.73
C THR A 179 36.95 17.26 3.25
N SER A 180 37.04 18.10 2.22
CA SER A 180 37.93 19.25 1.98
C SER A 180 39.48 19.19 2.01
N GLU A 181 40.03 19.46 0.80
CA GLU A 181 40.97 20.56 0.42
C GLU A 181 42.50 20.40 0.45
N GLN A 182 43.08 20.70 -0.74
CA GLN A 182 44.42 21.24 -1.10
C GLN A 182 45.67 20.42 -0.72
N ASP A 183 46.68 20.16 -1.57
CA ASP A 183 47.36 21.02 -2.54
C ASP A 183 48.19 20.16 -3.56
N GLY A 184 48.56 20.73 -4.72
CA GLY A 184 49.90 20.52 -5.31
C GLY A 184 50.17 19.47 -6.43
N SER A 185 50.01 19.90 -7.69
CA SER A 185 50.83 19.62 -8.90
C SER A 185 51.19 18.21 -9.44
N CYS A 186 50.80 18.01 -10.71
CA CYS A 186 51.48 17.40 -11.89
C CYS A 186 52.56 16.31 -11.72
N GLN A 187 52.38 15.15 -12.38
CA GLN A 187 52.98 14.84 -13.70
C GLN A 187 52.51 13.49 -14.29
N GLN A 188 52.41 13.52 -15.63
CA GLN A 188 52.14 12.52 -16.68
C GLN A 188 52.44 11.04 -16.38
N PHE A 189 51.54 10.15 -16.80
CA PHE A 189 51.89 8.92 -17.54
C PHE A 189 50.76 8.47 -18.50
N ASP A 190 51.16 8.37 -19.76
CA ASP A 190 50.68 7.65 -20.94
C ASP A 190 49.20 7.26 -21.15
N GLU A 191 48.65 8.00 -22.11
CA GLU A 191 47.81 7.60 -23.23
C GLU A 191 47.95 6.12 -23.69
N GLN A 192 46.86 5.34 -23.55
CA GLN A 192 46.31 4.37 -24.53
C GLN A 192 45.58 3.20 -23.83
N ALA A 193 44.30 3.38 -23.53
CA ALA A 193 43.34 2.27 -23.48
C ALA A 193 41.89 2.81 -23.59
N GLN A 194 41.43 2.88 -24.85
CA GLN A 194 40.07 2.60 -25.30
C GLN A 194 38.87 3.08 -24.45
N LYS A 195 38.15 4.04 -25.05
CA LYS A 195 36.78 4.49 -24.75
C LYS A 195 35.87 3.37 -24.20
N ALA A 196 35.68 3.34 -22.88
CA ALA A 196 34.46 2.83 -22.27
C ALA A 196 33.74 4.01 -21.62
N LYS A 197 32.61 4.41 -22.20
CA LYS A 197 31.70 5.41 -21.65
C LYS A 197 31.08 4.79 -20.40
N VAL A 198 31.71 5.00 -19.24
CA VAL A 198 31.20 4.59 -17.94
C VAL A 198 29.87 5.31 -17.75
N HIS A 199 28.77 4.60 -18.03
CA HIS A 199 27.47 4.99 -17.54
C HIS A 199 27.62 4.98 -16.02
N ARG A 200 27.49 6.16 -15.42
CA ARG A 200 27.33 6.33 -13.98
C ARG A 200 26.23 5.35 -13.57
N LEU A 201 26.63 4.23 -12.95
CA LEU A 201 25.70 3.29 -12.34
C LEU A 201 25.04 4.08 -11.21
N VAL A 202 23.88 4.66 -11.51
CA VAL A 202 22.97 5.17 -10.51
C VAL A 202 22.61 3.96 -9.63
N PRO A 203 22.83 4.01 -8.31
CA PRO A 203 22.42 2.92 -7.45
C PRO A 203 20.93 2.69 -7.66
N LEU A 204 20.56 1.50 -8.15
CA LEU A 204 19.19 0.99 -8.13
C LEU A 204 18.79 0.88 -6.66
N ARG A 205 18.31 1.97 -6.07
CA ARG A 205 17.53 1.90 -4.84
C ARG A 205 16.31 1.03 -5.15
N GLU A 206 16.11 0.03 -4.31
CA GLU A 206 15.06 -0.97 -4.40
C GLU A 206 13.74 -0.33 -4.82
N VAL A 207 13.15 -0.88 -5.89
CA VAL A 207 11.81 -0.53 -6.34
C VAL A 207 10.85 -0.96 -5.22
N ILE A 208 10.42 -0.01 -4.39
CA ILE A 208 9.51 -0.29 -3.28
C ILE A 208 8.13 -0.52 -3.90
N SER A 209 7.71 -1.78 -3.91
CA SER A 209 6.35 -2.13 -4.34
C SER A 209 5.38 -1.84 -3.20
N HIS A 210 4.65 -0.74 -3.33
CA HIS A 210 3.58 -0.36 -2.42
C HIS A 210 2.48 0.42 -3.14
N ASP A 211 1.27 0.38 -2.60
CA ASP A 211 0.12 1.13 -3.12
C ASP A 211 0.36 2.65 -3.00
N PRO A 212 -0.03 3.48 -3.99
CA PRO A 212 0.23 4.91 -3.92
C PRO A 212 -0.52 5.56 -2.76
N PRO A 213 0.09 6.53 -2.05
CA PRO A 213 -0.60 7.30 -1.03
C PRO A 213 -1.88 7.93 -1.58
N ARG A 214 -2.93 8.01 -0.75
CA ARG A 214 -4.23 8.57 -1.15
C ARG A 214 -4.15 9.95 -1.82
N LYS A 215 -3.18 10.77 -1.40
CA LYS A 215 -2.95 12.10 -2.00
C LYS A 215 -2.62 12.02 -3.50
N ILE A 216 -1.88 10.99 -3.92
CA ILE A 216 -1.45 10.75 -5.30
C ILE A 216 -2.59 10.14 -6.11
N LEU A 217 -3.33 9.20 -5.50
CA LEU A 217 -4.51 8.60 -6.12
C LEU A 217 -5.59 9.63 -6.50
N THR A 218 -5.73 10.71 -5.71
CA THR A 218 -6.71 11.78 -5.97
C THR A 218 -6.23 12.85 -6.97
N MET A 219 -4.99 12.77 -7.46
CA MET A 219 -4.47 13.78 -8.38
C MET A 219 -5.08 13.62 -9.78
N PRO A 220 -5.37 14.74 -10.47
CA PRO A 220 -5.82 14.69 -11.85
C PRO A 220 -4.71 14.17 -12.77
N LEU A 221 -5.10 13.39 -13.76
CA LEU A 221 -4.21 12.76 -14.72
C LEU A 221 -4.09 13.55 -16.02
N LEU A 222 -2.86 13.65 -16.50
CA LEU A 222 -2.49 14.16 -17.83
C LEU A 222 -1.67 13.11 -18.57
N ILE A 223 -1.75 13.12 -19.89
CA ILE A 223 -0.85 12.36 -20.76
C ILE A 223 0.17 13.32 -21.36
N GLN A 224 1.45 12.93 -21.35
CA GLN A 224 2.48 13.65 -22.07
C GLN A 224 2.57 13.11 -23.51
N GLU A 225 2.32 13.96 -24.49
CA GLU A 225 2.47 13.58 -25.92
C GLU A 225 3.90 13.80 -26.41
N SER A 226 4.48 14.93 -26.01
CA SER A 226 5.87 15.31 -26.30
C SER A 226 6.40 16.19 -25.17
N GLU A 227 7.70 16.46 -25.15
CA GLU A 227 8.31 17.28 -24.09
C GLU A 227 7.65 18.67 -24.00
N GLY A 228 6.89 18.90 -22.93
CA GLY A 228 6.15 20.14 -22.68
C GLY A 228 4.72 20.21 -23.22
N VAL A 229 4.24 19.20 -23.95
CA VAL A 229 2.84 19.11 -24.43
C VAL A 229 2.08 18.08 -23.59
N TYR A 230 1.05 18.56 -22.90
CA TYR A 230 0.24 17.74 -21.98
C TYR A 230 -1.23 17.79 -22.37
N THR A 231 -1.83 16.63 -22.53
CA THR A 231 -3.25 16.49 -22.87
C THR A 231 -4.01 16.00 -21.64
N PRO A 232 -5.02 16.76 -21.17
CA PRO A 232 -5.83 16.34 -20.04
C PRO A 232 -6.73 15.16 -20.40
N LEU A 233 -6.80 14.20 -19.48
CA LEU A 233 -7.72 13.08 -19.59
C LEU A 233 -9.11 13.49 -19.10
N HIS A 234 -10.09 13.37 -20.00
CA HIS A 234 -11.49 13.70 -19.72
C HIS A 234 -12.31 12.42 -19.61
N GLY A 235 -13.05 12.30 -18.50
CA GLY A 235 -13.97 11.20 -18.27
C GLY A 235 -15.36 11.48 -18.84
N ARG A 236 -16.30 10.56 -18.60
CA ARG A 236 -17.72 10.77 -18.94
C ARG A 236 -18.19 12.09 -18.31
N GLY A 237 -18.73 12.98 -19.14
CA GLY A 237 -19.24 14.29 -18.70
C GLY A 237 -18.18 15.38 -18.48
N ASN A 238 -17.00 15.28 -19.10
CA ASN A 238 -15.92 16.29 -19.01
C ASN A 238 -15.36 16.46 -17.58
N SER A 239 -15.50 15.42 -16.76
CA SER A 239 -14.92 15.35 -15.43
C SER A 239 -13.41 15.07 -15.52
N ARG A 240 -12.64 15.61 -14.57
CA ARG A 240 -11.19 15.34 -14.48
C ARG A 240 -11.01 13.90 -14.03
N ILE A 241 -10.31 13.11 -14.83
CA ILE A 241 -9.92 11.76 -14.46
C ILE A 241 -8.80 11.82 -13.43
N THR A 242 -8.96 11.07 -12.34
CA THR A 242 -7.93 10.87 -11.31
C THR A 242 -7.25 9.52 -11.45
N LEU A 243 -6.10 9.35 -10.80
CA LEU A 243 -5.38 8.06 -10.77
C LEU A 243 -6.24 6.94 -10.14
N ASN A 244 -7.12 7.29 -9.21
CA ASN A 244 -8.10 6.37 -8.66
C ASN A 244 -9.13 5.91 -9.70
N ASP A 245 -9.57 6.80 -10.59
CA ASP A 245 -10.50 6.45 -11.66
C ASP A 245 -9.83 5.52 -12.68
N LEU A 246 -8.55 5.76 -13.00
CA LEU A 246 -7.75 4.84 -13.84
C LEU A 246 -7.66 3.45 -13.20
N ARG A 247 -7.32 3.38 -11.91
CA ARG A 247 -7.27 2.12 -11.17
C ARG A 247 -8.61 1.39 -11.22
N ALA A 248 -9.72 2.10 -10.98
CA ALA A 248 -11.05 1.53 -11.02
C ALA A 248 -11.39 1.00 -12.42
N SER A 249 -11.14 1.80 -13.46
CA SER A 249 -11.37 1.41 -14.86
C SER A 249 -10.57 0.18 -15.24
N LEU A 250 -9.29 0.09 -14.87
CA LEU A 250 -8.45 -1.09 -15.12
C LEU A 250 -8.99 -2.35 -14.41
N MET A 251 -9.48 -2.22 -13.17
CA MET A 251 -10.08 -3.35 -12.44
C MET A 251 -11.40 -3.82 -13.05
N THR A 252 -12.18 -2.92 -13.66
CA THR A 252 -13.43 -3.28 -14.34
C THR A 252 -13.24 -3.73 -15.78
N HIS A 253 -12.16 -3.31 -16.44
CA HIS A 253 -11.90 -3.61 -17.85
C HIS A 253 -11.42 -5.05 -18.06
N PHE A 254 -10.75 -5.64 -17.06
CA PHE A 254 -10.07 -6.94 -17.18
C PHE A 254 -10.59 -7.99 -16.17
N VAL A 255 -11.87 -8.36 -16.28
CA VAL A 255 -12.57 -9.23 -15.32
C VAL A 255 -12.48 -10.73 -15.66
N ASP A 256 -12.18 -11.10 -16.92
CA ASP A 256 -12.20 -12.50 -17.40
C ASP A 256 -10.81 -13.20 -17.34
N GLU A 257 -10.63 -14.32 -18.05
CA GLU A 257 -9.41 -15.19 -18.06
C GLU A 257 -8.09 -14.44 -18.33
N ASP A 258 -8.19 -13.20 -18.83
CA ASP A 258 -7.12 -12.25 -19.12
C ASP A 258 -6.91 -11.19 -18.02
N ALA A 259 -7.27 -11.49 -16.77
CA ALA A 259 -7.13 -10.57 -15.65
C ALA A 259 -5.66 -10.12 -15.45
N TYR A 260 -5.46 -8.80 -15.45
CA TYR A 260 -4.19 -8.18 -15.14
C TYR A 260 -3.99 -8.08 -13.63
N THR A 261 -2.83 -8.49 -13.14
CA THR A 261 -2.36 -8.18 -11.80
C THR A 261 -1.76 -6.79 -11.81
N ILE A 262 -2.36 -5.88 -11.04
CA ILE A 262 -1.93 -4.49 -10.94
C ILE A 262 -0.89 -4.38 -9.83
N ARG A 263 0.33 -3.96 -10.17
CA ARG A 263 1.41 -3.72 -9.22
C ARG A 263 1.90 -2.28 -9.32
N TRP A 264 1.90 -1.60 -8.18
CA TRP A 264 2.47 -0.27 -8.05
C TRP A 264 3.89 -0.36 -7.55
N SER A 265 4.73 0.54 -8.07
CA SER A 265 6.04 0.79 -7.51
C SER A 265 6.41 2.26 -7.60
N GLU A 266 7.20 2.72 -6.63
CA GLU A 266 7.76 4.07 -6.64
C GLU A 266 9.23 4.01 -7.04
N ASN A 267 9.61 4.90 -7.96
CA ASN A 267 10.99 5.08 -8.41
C ASN A 267 11.45 6.51 -8.11
N ASN A 268 12.76 6.77 -8.22
CA ASN A 268 13.36 8.07 -7.89
C ASN A 268 12.79 9.27 -8.68
N SER A 269 12.03 9.02 -9.75
CA SER A 269 11.49 10.01 -10.69
C SER A 269 9.97 10.04 -10.78
N GLY A 270 9.27 9.22 -9.98
CA GLY A 270 7.82 9.12 -10.01
C GLY A 270 7.27 7.73 -9.69
N TRP A 271 6.12 7.42 -10.27
CA TRP A 271 5.33 6.22 -10.03
C TRP A 271 5.32 5.33 -11.26
N GLN A 272 5.40 4.03 -11.05
CA GLN A 272 5.31 3.03 -12.09
C GLN A 272 4.15 2.09 -11.77
N LEU A 273 3.32 1.87 -12.79
CA LEU A 273 2.19 0.96 -12.74
C LEU A 273 2.46 -0.19 -13.71
N ASP A 274 2.67 -1.38 -13.16
CA ASP A 274 2.82 -2.61 -13.93
C ASP A 274 1.47 -3.34 -13.97
N LEU A 275 1.05 -3.73 -15.17
CA LEU A 275 -0.11 -4.57 -15.43
C LEU A 275 0.42 -5.90 -15.96
N LEU A 276 0.34 -6.94 -15.14
CA LEU A 276 0.90 -8.27 -15.42
C LEU A 276 -0.20 -9.27 -15.74
N GLN A 277 -0.25 -9.74 -16.99
CA GLN A 277 -1.19 -10.76 -17.44
C GLN A 277 -0.54 -12.15 -17.35
N GLU A 278 -0.37 -12.66 -16.13
CA GLU A 278 0.30 -13.95 -15.88
C GLU A 278 -0.52 -15.18 -16.31
N ARG A 279 -1.84 -15.00 -16.49
CA ARG A 279 -2.79 -16.08 -16.80
C ARG A 279 -3.01 -16.31 -18.30
N ALA A 280 -2.53 -15.40 -19.16
CA ALA A 280 -2.67 -15.53 -20.59
C ALA A 280 -1.69 -16.54 -21.20
N GLN A 281 -2.07 -17.14 -22.33
CA GLN A 281 -1.18 -18.03 -23.10
C GLN A 281 0.11 -17.34 -23.56
N VAL A 282 0.08 -16.02 -23.73
CA VAL A 282 1.25 -15.18 -23.98
C VAL A 282 1.28 -14.11 -22.87
N PRO A 283 2.30 -14.11 -21.99
CA PRO A 283 2.38 -13.11 -20.93
C PRO A 283 2.49 -11.71 -21.54
N HIS A 284 1.54 -10.87 -21.19
CA HIS A 284 1.51 -9.46 -21.59
C HIS A 284 1.77 -8.60 -20.37
N ASN A 285 2.83 -7.80 -20.40
CA ASN A 285 3.17 -6.85 -19.36
C ASN A 285 3.09 -5.44 -19.93
N ILE A 286 2.21 -4.62 -19.37
CA ILE A 286 2.15 -3.19 -19.69
C ILE A 286 2.66 -2.42 -18.49
N CYS A 287 3.69 -1.60 -18.69
CA CYS A 287 4.25 -0.74 -17.67
C CYS A 287 4.04 0.72 -18.05
N LEU A 288 3.29 1.45 -17.22
CA LEU A 288 3.06 2.88 -17.34
C LEU A 288 3.99 3.64 -16.39
N THR A 289 4.81 4.53 -16.95
CA THR A 289 5.68 5.41 -16.17
C THR A 289 5.01 6.76 -15.97
N MET A 290 4.96 7.22 -14.73
CA MET A 290 4.22 8.40 -14.33
C MET A 290 5.10 9.30 -13.47
N ALA A 291 4.90 10.61 -13.54
CA ALA A 291 5.59 11.57 -12.67
C ALA A 291 4.63 12.61 -12.13
N GLN A 292 4.90 13.05 -10.91
CA GLN A 292 4.19 14.18 -10.33
C GLN A 292 4.78 15.48 -10.87
N THR A 293 3.91 16.36 -11.36
CA THR A 293 4.26 17.70 -11.81
C THR A 293 3.39 18.74 -11.12
N SER A 294 3.91 19.95 -10.91
CA SER A 294 3.11 21.08 -10.41
C SER A 294 2.76 22.01 -11.55
N THR A 295 1.47 22.34 -11.68
CA THR A 295 0.96 23.34 -12.64
C THR A 295 0.49 24.59 -11.88
N LEU A 296 0.18 25.66 -12.61
CA LEU A 296 -0.44 26.88 -12.05
C LEU A 296 -1.78 26.60 -11.34
N ARG A 297 -2.44 25.48 -11.66
CA ARG A 297 -3.73 25.07 -11.08
C ARG A 297 -3.60 24.04 -9.94
N GLY A 298 -2.37 23.62 -9.61
CA GLY A 298 -2.09 22.64 -8.56
C GLY A 298 -1.25 21.46 -9.04
N SER A 299 -1.05 20.49 -8.15
CA SER A 299 -0.31 19.26 -8.45
C SER A 299 -1.13 18.31 -9.33
N VAL A 300 -0.46 17.71 -10.30
CA VAL A 300 -1.04 16.79 -11.28
C VAL A 300 -0.12 15.58 -11.45
N MET A 301 -0.70 14.45 -11.85
CA MET A 301 0.06 13.27 -12.26
C MET A 301 0.11 13.21 -13.78
N VAL A 302 1.30 12.99 -14.33
CA VAL A 302 1.51 12.88 -15.78
C VAL A 302 1.98 11.48 -16.12
N ILE A 303 1.27 10.80 -17.03
CA ILE A 303 1.75 9.58 -17.67
C ILE A 303 2.74 10.00 -18.75
N LYS A 304 4.00 9.59 -18.58
CA LYS A 304 5.11 9.96 -19.46
C LYS A 304 5.27 8.98 -20.61
N ASP A 305 5.16 7.70 -20.31
CA ASP A 305 5.52 6.64 -21.24
C ASP A 305 4.79 5.34 -20.91
N MET A 306 4.64 4.48 -21.92
CA MET A 306 4.08 3.15 -21.83
C MET A 306 5.01 2.17 -22.53
N THR A 307 5.44 1.16 -21.79
CA THR A 307 6.19 0.03 -22.33
C THR A 307 5.34 -1.22 -22.30
N THR A 308 5.41 -2.02 -23.36
CA THR A 308 4.78 -3.34 -23.40
C THR A 308 5.84 -4.40 -23.60
N ASN A 309 5.88 -5.39 -22.70
CA ASN A 309 6.88 -6.44 -22.66
C ASN A 309 8.33 -5.91 -22.68
N GLY A 310 8.55 -4.73 -22.09
CA GLY A 310 9.85 -4.06 -22.05
C GLY A 310 10.24 -3.28 -23.31
N HIS A 311 9.35 -3.20 -24.31
CA HIS A 311 9.54 -2.36 -25.49
C HIS A 311 8.77 -1.04 -25.33
N GLU A 312 9.46 0.08 -25.55
CA GLU A 312 8.86 1.42 -25.62
C GLU A 312 7.91 1.49 -26.82
N ILE A 313 6.70 2.01 -26.59
CA ILE A 313 5.68 2.13 -27.63
C ILE A 313 5.50 3.59 -28.00
N THR A 314 5.17 3.83 -29.26
CA THR A 314 4.83 5.16 -29.79
C THR A 314 3.76 5.85 -28.92
N PRO A 315 3.87 7.18 -28.65
CA PRO A 315 2.92 7.92 -27.83
C PRO A 315 1.44 7.79 -28.24
N GLY A 316 1.16 7.54 -29.53
CA GLY A 316 -0.20 7.28 -30.02
C GLY A 316 -0.83 6.02 -29.42
N ALA A 317 -0.06 4.96 -29.20
CA ALA A 317 -0.56 3.73 -28.61
C ALA A 317 -0.94 3.90 -27.13
N LEU A 318 -0.27 4.79 -26.40
CA LEU A 318 -0.66 5.16 -25.03
C LEU A 318 -2.05 5.83 -25.04
N GLN A 319 -2.32 6.73 -25.99
CA GLN A 319 -3.64 7.35 -26.10
C GLN A 319 -4.72 6.33 -26.48
N ASP A 320 -4.43 5.43 -27.42
CA ASP A 320 -5.35 4.36 -27.82
C ASP A 320 -5.65 3.43 -26.64
N PHE A 321 -4.62 3.02 -25.88
CA PHE A 321 -4.79 2.20 -24.68
C PHE A 321 -5.66 2.89 -23.63
N ILE A 322 -5.36 4.14 -23.31
CA ILE A 322 -6.16 4.88 -22.31
C ILE A 322 -7.59 5.08 -22.82
N SER A 323 -7.77 5.36 -24.10
CA SER A 323 -9.11 5.49 -24.70
C SER A 323 -9.88 4.18 -24.63
N ASP A 324 -9.25 3.04 -24.91
CA ASP A 324 -9.87 1.70 -24.81
C ASP A 324 -10.37 1.44 -23.39
N VAL A 325 -9.50 1.65 -22.39
CA VAL A 325 -9.82 1.49 -20.96
C VAL A 325 -11.01 2.35 -20.51
N TYR A 326 -11.23 3.52 -21.11
CA TYR A 326 -12.35 4.42 -20.78
C TYR A 326 -13.55 4.33 -21.74
N SER A 327 -13.46 3.58 -22.84
CA SER A 327 -14.49 3.53 -23.89
C SER A 327 -15.70 2.65 -23.55
N ARG A 328 -15.57 1.73 -22.59
CA ARG A 328 -16.62 0.82 -22.11
C ARG A 328 -17.29 1.32 -20.84
#